data_AF-A0A925SFB5-F1
#
_entry.id   AF-A0A925SFB5-F1
#
_cell.length_a   1.000
_cell.length_b   1.000
_cell.length_c   1.000
_cell.angle_alpha   90.00
_cell.angle_beta   90.00
_cell.angle_gamma   90.00
#
_symmetry.space_group_name_H-M   'P 1'
#
loop_
_entity.id
_entity.type
_entity.pdbx_description
1 polymer ?
#
loop_
_entity_poly.entity_id
_entity_poly.type
_entity_poly.pdbx_seq_one_letter_code
_entity_poly.pdbx_strand_id
1 'polypeptide(L)'
;FEYQVRRFVPETIPVNVMKNIVDDLFPYNAASRPLVEQIIEKGKRLYVLDQLMPYTDDTLKIGYSKAQLDLCNDHEADIWNFFVKSELVYSIEPAINKEYIEDGPKTQVLGEGVPGYLGLYVGWQIVKKWMAKNSEVTMETLMQKNAKELFNEAGYKPKG
;
A
#
# COMPACT_ATOMS: atom_id res chain seq x y z
N PHE A 1 6.79 0.98 -20.75
CA PHE A 1 6.48 2.36 -21.21
C PHE A 1 5.01 2.73 -20.99
N GLU A 2 4.01 1.89 -21.28
CA GLU A 2 2.58 2.23 -21.08
C GLU A 2 2.16 2.58 -19.63
N TYR A 3 2.78 1.99 -18.60
CA TYR A 3 2.38 2.28 -17.22
C TYR A 3 2.81 3.69 -16.75
N GLN A 4 3.95 4.19 -17.23
CA GLN A 4 4.48 5.50 -16.84
C GLN A 4 3.66 6.64 -17.45
N VAL A 5 3.21 6.48 -18.70
CA VAL A 5 2.42 7.49 -19.42
C VAL A 5 1.07 7.77 -18.75
N ARG A 6 0.42 6.76 -18.16
CA ARG A 6 -0.84 6.95 -17.41
C ARG A 6 -0.70 7.86 -16.19
N ARG A 7 0.51 8.01 -15.64
CA ARG A 7 0.76 8.84 -14.46
C ARG A 7 1.13 10.29 -14.79
N PHE A 8 1.27 10.64 -16.07
CA PHE A 8 1.52 12.00 -16.55
C PHE A 8 0.27 12.60 -17.19
N VAL A 9 -0.83 12.60 -16.45
CA VAL A 9 -2.07 13.28 -16.82
C VAL A 9 -2.33 14.41 -15.81
N PRO A 10 -2.97 15.53 -16.19
CA PRO A 10 -3.18 16.66 -15.28
C PRO A 10 -3.82 16.28 -13.94
N GLU A 11 -4.66 15.25 -13.94
CA GLU A 11 -5.40 14.72 -12.80
C GLU A 11 -4.49 14.10 -11.73
N THR A 12 -3.25 13.71 -12.06
CA THR A 12 -2.28 13.18 -11.08
C THR A 12 -1.47 14.27 -10.38
N ILE A 13 -1.48 15.50 -10.89
CA ILE A 13 -0.72 16.61 -10.30
C ILE A 13 -1.13 16.85 -8.84
N PRO A 14 -2.44 17.02 -8.51
CA PRO A 14 -2.85 17.21 -7.13
C PRO A 14 -2.47 16.02 -6.22
N VAL A 15 -2.58 14.80 -6.75
CA VAL A 15 -2.20 13.57 -6.02
C VAL A 15 -0.72 13.58 -5.68
N ASN A 16 0.14 13.91 -6.65
CA ASN A 16 1.59 13.94 -6.46
C ASN A 16 2.02 15.07 -5.50
N VAL A 17 1.39 16.23 -5.58
CA VAL A 17 1.61 17.34 -4.62
C VAL A 17 1.26 16.88 -3.21
N MET A 18 0.09 16.27 -3.01
CA MET A 18 -0.34 15.80 -1.69
C MET A 18 0.56 14.69 -1.15
N LYS A 19 1.01 13.75 -2.00
CA LYS A 19 2.00 12.73 -1.62
C LYS A 19 3.29 13.36 -1.10
N ASN A 20 3.85 14.32 -1.83
CA ASN A 20 5.07 15.02 -1.41
C ASN A 20 4.88 15.77 -0.08
N ILE A 21 3.74 16.45 0.11
CA ILE A 21 3.44 17.12 1.39
C ILE A 21 3.40 16.11 2.55
N VAL A 22 2.77 14.96 2.36
CA VAL A 22 2.71 13.90 3.39
C VAL A 22 4.11 13.36 3.70
N ASP A 23 4.93 13.14 2.68
CA ASP A 23 6.30 12.64 2.85
C ASP A 23 7.22 13.67 3.54
N ASP A 24 7.05 14.96 3.25
CA ASP A 24 7.78 16.06 3.92
C ASP A 24 7.38 16.19 5.40
N LEU A 25 6.09 16.05 5.72
CA LEU A 25 5.59 16.10 7.09
C LEU A 25 6.01 14.87 7.92
N PHE A 26 6.12 13.72 7.27
CA PHE A 26 6.41 12.44 7.91
C PHE A 26 7.57 11.73 7.19
N PRO A 27 8.82 12.20 7.36
CA PRO A 27 9.98 11.58 6.73
C PRO A 27 10.19 10.16 7.28
N TYR A 28 10.43 9.20 6.38
CA TYR A 28 10.64 7.80 6.74
C TYR A 28 11.85 7.21 6.03
N ASN A 29 12.69 6.52 6.78
CA ASN A 29 13.80 5.75 6.26
C ASN A 29 13.49 4.24 6.38
N ALA A 30 13.16 3.62 5.25
CA ALA A 30 12.71 2.24 5.15
C ALA A 30 13.83 1.20 5.14
N ALA A 31 15.07 1.64 4.85
CA ALA A 31 16.16 0.77 4.45
C ALA A 31 16.75 0.03 5.68
N SER A 32 16.09 -1.05 6.10
CA SER A 32 16.54 -2.09 7.07
C SER A 32 15.37 -2.80 7.75
N ARG A 33 14.11 -2.38 7.52
CA ARG A 33 12.94 -2.95 8.18
C ARG A 33 12.39 -4.18 7.43
N PRO A 34 11.76 -5.14 8.13
CA PRO A 34 11.01 -6.22 7.50
C PRO A 34 9.97 -5.71 6.50
N LEU A 35 9.69 -6.50 5.47
CA LEU A 35 8.78 -6.14 4.38
C LEU A 35 7.42 -5.67 4.89
N VAL A 36 6.84 -6.35 5.89
CA VAL A 36 5.53 -5.97 6.44
C VAL A 36 5.55 -4.57 7.06
N GLU A 37 6.62 -4.18 7.74
CA GLU A 37 6.73 -2.84 8.32
C GLU A 37 6.78 -1.78 7.22
N GLN A 38 7.50 -2.05 6.13
CA GLN A 38 7.55 -1.17 4.96
C GLN A 38 6.19 -1.07 4.25
N ILE A 39 5.47 -2.20 4.15
CA ILE A 39 4.10 -2.28 3.61
C ILE A 39 3.14 -1.43 4.44
N ILE A 40 3.18 -1.54 5.77
CA ILE A 40 2.33 -0.74 6.66
C ILE A 40 2.67 0.74 6.54
N GLU A 41 3.94 1.12 6.49
CA GLU A 41 4.35 2.51 6.34
C GLU A 41 3.87 3.16 5.04
N LYS A 42 3.86 2.38 3.95
CA LYS A 42 3.25 2.80 2.68
C LYS A 42 1.73 2.85 2.76
N GLY A 43 1.11 1.88 3.44
CA GLY A 43 -0.33 1.82 3.69
C GLY A 43 -0.86 3.03 4.49
N LYS A 44 -0.13 3.47 5.51
CA LYS A 44 -0.47 4.66 6.31
C LYS A 44 -0.49 5.92 5.45
N ARG A 45 0.54 6.12 4.63
CA ARG A 45 0.64 7.26 3.70
C ARG A 45 -0.52 7.26 2.71
N LEU A 46 -0.83 6.10 2.13
CA LEU A 46 -1.96 5.98 1.22
C LEU A 46 -3.31 6.20 1.93
N TYR A 47 -3.46 5.73 3.16
CA TYR A 47 -4.64 6.01 3.97
C TYR A 47 -4.81 7.51 4.25
N VAL A 48 -3.75 8.20 4.69
CA VAL A 48 -3.78 9.65 4.92
C VAL A 48 -4.13 10.38 3.63
N LEU A 49 -3.49 10.04 2.51
CA LEU A 49 -3.80 10.60 1.20
C LEU A 49 -5.28 10.40 0.82
N ASP A 50 -5.83 9.21 1.08
CA ASP A 50 -7.24 8.87 0.84
C ASP A 50 -8.18 9.77 1.65
N GLN A 51 -7.87 10.00 2.94
CA GLN A 51 -8.66 10.90 3.79
C GLN A 51 -8.54 12.37 3.37
N LEU A 52 -7.38 12.80 2.86
CA LEU A 52 -7.14 14.18 2.40
C LEU A 52 -7.76 14.45 1.02
N MET A 53 -8.02 13.42 0.23
CA MET A 53 -8.55 13.53 -1.13
C MET A 53 -9.82 12.70 -1.34
N PRO A 54 -10.90 12.92 -0.56
CA PRO A 54 -12.07 12.03 -0.55
C PRO A 54 -12.87 12.01 -1.87
N TYR A 55 -12.69 13.02 -2.72
CA TYR A 55 -13.38 13.15 -4.02
C TYR A 55 -12.52 12.71 -5.22
N THR A 56 -11.29 12.24 -4.97
CA THR A 56 -10.40 11.73 -6.01
C THR A 56 -10.59 10.23 -6.15
N ASP A 57 -10.57 9.71 -7.38
CA ASP A 57 -10.65 8.27 -7.62
C ASP A 57 -9.49 7.51 -6.99
N ASP A 58 -9.78 6.36 -6.38
CA ASP A 58 -8.78 5.51 -5.74
C ASP A 58 -7.70 5.04 -6.72
N THR A 59 -8.08 4.82 -7.99
CA THR A 59 -7.15 4.48 -9.08
C THR A 59 -6.08 5.55 -9.28
N LEU A 60 -6.42 6.83 -9.08
CA LEU A 60 -5.46 7.94 -9.16
C LEU A 60 -4.58 8.00 -7.91
N LYS A 61 -5.16 7.80 -6.72
CA LYS A 61 -4.42 7.81 -5.44
C LYS A 61 -3.37 6.69 -5.38
N ILE A 62 -3.80 5.44 -5.62
CA ILE A 62 -2.92 4.26 -5.58
C ILE A 62 -2.06 4.14 -6.85
N GLY A 63 -2.50 4.75 -7.96
CA GLY A 63 -1.78 4.71 -9.24
C GLY A 63 -1.93 3.39 -10.00
N TYR A 64 -3.02 2.66 -9.75
CA TYR A 64 -3.42 1.45 -10.46
C TYR A 64 -4.42 1.79 -11.57
N SER A 65 -4.43 1.00 -12.64
CA SER A 65 -5.60 0.95 -13.52
C SER A 65 -6.81 0.38 -12.77
N LYS A 66 -8.02 0.72 -13.23
CA LYS A 66 -9.26 0.15 -12.68
C LYS A 66 -9.23 -1.38 -12.67
N ALA A 67 -8.82 -2.02 -13.76
CA ALA A 67 -8.72 -3.48 -13.83
C ALA A 67 -7.74 -4.07 -12.81
N GLN A 68 -6.61 -3.40 -12.55
CA GLN A 68 -5.67 -3.85 -11.52
C GLN A 68 -6.25 -3.72 -10.11
N LEU A 69 -6.94 -2.61 -9.83
CA LEU A 69 -7.55 -2.40 -8.52
C LEU A 69 -8.70 -3.39 -8.28
N ASP A 70 -9.57 -3.59 -9.29
CA ASP A 70 -10.66 -4.56 -9.24
C ASP A 70 -10.11 -5.97 -9.01
N LEU A 71 -9.06 -6.39 -9.74
CA LEU A 71 -8.42 -7.69 -9.56
C LEU A 71 -7.80 -7.84 -8.15
N CYS A 72 -7.17 -6.80 -7.61
CA CYS A 72 -6.67 -6.83 -6.24
C CYS A 72 -7.78 -6.98 -5.21
N ASN A 73 -8.95 -6.37 -5.44
CA ASN A 73 -10.12 -6.53 -4.57
C ASN A 73 -10.71 -7.93 -4.66
N ASP A 74 -10.87 -8.46 -5.86
CA ASP A 74 -11.44 -9.79 -6.09
C ASP A 74 -10.55 -10.92 -5.52
N HIS A 75 -9.24 -10.68 -5.47
CA HIS A 75 -8.23 -11.65 -5.01
C HIS A 75 -7.51 -11.22 -3.72
N GLU A 76 -8.09 -10.33 -2.91
CA GLU A 76 -7.46 -9.79 -1.70
C GLU A 76 -6.97 -10.90 -0.76
N ALA A 77 -7.79 -11.95 -0.59
CA ALA A 77 -7.46 -13.09 0.24
C ALA A 77 -6.31 -13.94 -0.32
N ASP A 78 -6.29 -14.19 -1.63
CA ASP A 78 -5.23 -14.95 -2.29
C ASP A 78 -3.89 -14.20 -2.25
N ILE A 79 -3.93 -12.89 -2.51
CA ILE A 79 -2.76 -12.02 -2.40
C ILE A 79 -2.19 -12.07 -0.97
N TRP A 80 -3.03 -11.91 0.05
CA TRP A 80 -2.56 -11.98 1.43
C TRP A 80 -2.00 -13.37 1.79
N ASN A 81 -2.67 -14.44 1.36
CA ASN A 81 -2.21 -15.81 1.58
C ASN A 81 -0.86 -16.06 0.94
N PHE A 82 -0.59 -15.47 -0.22
CA PHE A 82 0.73 -15.53 -0.86
C PHE A 82 1.81 -14.87 0.01
N PHE A 83 1.60 -13.65 0.50
CA PHE A 83 2.57 -12.98 1.39
C PHE A 83 2.90 -13.81 2.63
N VAL A 84 1.90 -14.46 3.24
CA VAL A 84 2.09 -15.29 4.44
C VAL A 84 2.77 -16.61 4.12
N LYS A 85 2.28 -17.36 3.13
CA LYS A 85 2.81 -18.69 2.77
C LYS A 85 4.23 -18.65 2.22
N SER A 86 4.58 -17.57 1.51
CA SER A 86 5.92 -17.34 1.00
C SER A 86 6.86 -16.69 2.02
N GLU A 87 6.43 -16.57 3.29
CA GLU A 87 7.19 -15.96 4.40
C GLU A 87 7.67 -14.51 4.11
N LEU A 88 7.09 -13.87 3.10
CA LEU A 88 7.49 -12.54 2.61
C LEU A 88 7.28 -11.47 3.67
N VAL A 89 6.24 -11.61 4.52
CA VAL A 89 5.93 -10.69 5.63
C VAL A 89 7.16 -10.35 6.47
N TYR A 90 8.01 -11.34 6.76
CA TYR A 90 9.18 -11.17 7.63
C TYR A 90 10.49 -10.98 6.87
N SER A 91 10.45 -10.95 5.53
CA SER A 91 11.64 -10.78 4.69
C SER A 91 12.33 -9.45 4.99
N ILE A 92 13.65 -9.51 5.20
CA ILE A 92 14.53 -8.35 5.32
C ILE A 92 15.41 -8.16 4.08
N GLU A 93 15.28 -9.04 3.08
CA GLU A 93 16.10 -9.05 1.86
C GLU A 93 15.70 -7.90 0.93
N PRO A 94 16.52 -6.86 0.76
CA PRO A 94 16.12 -5.66 0.02
C PRO A 94 15.78 -5.95 -1.44
N ALA A 95 16.50 -6.89 -2.07
CA ALA A 95 16.26 -7.27 -3.47
C ALA A 95 14.86 -7.85 -3.68
N ILE A 96 14.41 -8.73 -2.77
CA ILE A 96 13.08 -9.34 -2.80
C ILE A 96 12.03 -8.30 -2.44
N ASN A 97 12.27 -7.51 -1.39
CA ASN A 97 11.28 -6.57 -0.87
C ASN A 97 10.88 -5.52 -1.92
N LYS A 98 11.85 -5.04 -2.71
CA LYS A 98 11.61 -4.06 -3.78
C LYS A 98 10.56 -4.51 -4.79
N GLU A 99 10.49 -5.79 -5.11
CA GLU A 99 9.51 -6.32 -6.07
C GLU A 99 8.06 -6.08 -5.64
N TYR A 100 7.81 -5.93 -4.33
CA TYR A 100 6.47 -5.80 -3.77
C TYR A 100 6.14 -4.38 -3.29
N ILE A 101 7.16 -3.55 -3.04
CA ILE A 101 7.00 -2.20 -2.46
C ILE A 101 7.47 -1.05 -3.36
N GLU A 102 8.03 -1.37 -4.52
CA GLU A 102 8.35 -0.42 -5.56
C GLU A 102 7.49 -0.69 -6.79
N ASP A 103 7.40 0.32 -7.64
CA ASP A 103 6.69 0.19 -8.89
C ASP A 103 7.53 -0.63 -9.87
N GLY A 104 7.00 -1.76 -10.31
CA GLY A 104 7.70 -2.72 -11.15
C GLY A 104 6.77 -3.35 -12.19
N PRO A 105 7.34 -4.01 -13.22
CA PRO A 105 6.54 -4.77 -14.17
C PRO A 105 5.70 -5.85 -13.46
N LYS A 106 4.64 -6.32 -14.13
CA LYS A 106 3.69 -7.33 -13.60
C LYS A 106 4.44 -8.46 -12.89
N THR A 107 4.09 -8.75 -11.64
CA THR A 107 4.58 -9.93 -10.93
C THR A 107 3.95 -11.15 -11.58
N GLN A 108 4.76 -12.01 -12.23
CA GLN A 108 4.26 -13.25 -12.84
C GLN A 108 3.71 -14.24 -11.80
N VAL A 109 4.05 -14.04 -10.52
CA VAL A 109 3.86 -15.00 -9.44
C VAL A 109 2.38 -15.23 -9.09
N LEU A 110 1.49 -14.29 -9.40
CA LEU A 110 0.07 -14.37 -9.05
C LEU A 110 -0.87 -14.44 -10.27
N GLY A 111 -0.32 -14.64 -11.48
CA GLY A 111 -1.08 -14.71 -12.73
C GLY A 111 -0.98 -13.45 -13.59
N GLU A 112 -1.50 -13.52 -14.81
CA GLU A 112 -1.50 -12.38 -15.73
C GLU A 112 -2.40 -11.25 -15.21
N GLY A 113 -1.85 -10.03 -15.11
CA GLY A 113 -2.63 -8.81 -14.83
C GLY A 113 -2.47 -8.27 -13.42
N VAL A 114 -1.91 -9.04 -12.49
CA VAL A 114 -1.61 -8.60 -11.13
C VAL A 114 -0.53 -7.49 -11.15
N PRO A 115 -0.74 -6.35 -10.48
CA PRO A 115 0.25 -5.25 -10.45
C PRO A 115 1.50 -5.67 -9.65
N GLY A 116 2.67 -5.13 -10.01
CA GLY A 116 3.92 -5.35 -9.24
C GLY A 116 3.82 -4.88 -7.79
N TYR A 117 3.19 -3.71 -7.59
CA TYR A 117 3.21 -2.99 -6.33
C TYR A 117 2.16 -3.47 -5.30
N LEU A 118 1.98 -4.78 -5.12
CA LEU A 118 0.95 -5.36 -4.24
C LEU A 118 1.08 -4.97 -2.77
N GLY A 119 2.30 -4.75 -2.31
CA GLY A 119 2.56 -4.33 -0.94
C GLY A 119 1.86 -3.01 -0.61
N LEU A 120 1.70 -2.10 -1.56
CA LEU A 120 0.95 -0.85 -1.35
C LEU A 120 -0.54 -1.13 -1.10
N TYR A 121 -1.16 -1.97 -1.92
CA TYR A 121 -2.56 -2.35 -1.77
C TYR A 121 -2.82 -3.08 -0.44
N VAL A 122 -2.01 -4.11 -0.16
CA VAL A 122 -2.12 -4.89 1.09
C VAL A 122 -1.94 -4.00 2.30
N GLY A 123 -0.93 -3.13 2.30
CA GLY A 123 -0.70 -2.17 3.38
C GLY A 123 -1.89 -1.25 3.61
N TRP A 124 -2.49 -0.74 2.53
CA TRP A 124 -3.67 0.12 2.61
C TRP A 124 -4.86 -0.60 3.24
N GLN A 125 -5.15 -1.84 2.84
CA GLN A 125 -6.24 -2.62 3.43
C GLN A 125 -6.00 -2.95 4.91
N ILE A 126 -4.76 -3.27 5.29
CA ILE A 126 -4.41 -3.51 6.70
C ILE A 126 -4.65 -2.25 7.53
N VAL A 127 -4.18 -1.09 7.06
CA VAL A 127 -4.37 0.19 7.76
C VAL A 127 -5.84 0.57 7.84
N LYS A 128 -6.63 0.41 6.76
CA LYS A 128 -8.08 0.64 6.78
C LYS A 128 -8.77 -0.22 7.84
N LYS A 129 -8.42 -1.51 7.92
CA LYS A 129 -8.95 -2.42 8.94
C LYS A 129 -8.59 -2.00 10.36
N TRP A 130 -7.35 -1.54 10.57
CA TRP A 130 -6.92 -1.05 11.88
C TRP A 130 -7.64 0.25 12.27
N MET A 131 -7.71 1.23 11.36
CA MET A 131 -8.42 2.50 11.60
C MET A 131 -9.91 2.31 11.83
N ALA A 132 -10.56 1.35 11.15
CA ALA A 132 -11.96 1.02 11.39
C ALA A 132 -12.23 0.49 12.81
N LYS A 133 -11.22 -0.08 13.48
CA LYS A 133 -11.30 -0.52 14.89
C LYS A 133 -10.89 0.57 15.90
N ASN A 134 -10.25 1.64 15.44
CA ASN A 134 -9.67 2.70 16.26
C ASN A 134 -10.11 4.07 15.69
N SER A 135 -11.43 4.26 15.55
CA SER A 135 -12.02 5.41 14.83
C SER A 135 -11.71 6.78 15.45
N GLU A 136 -11.32 6.80 16.71
CA GLU A 136 -10.93 7.98 17.48
C GLU A 136 -9.47 8.40 17.26
N VAL A 137 -8.66 7.56 16.60
CA VAL A 137 -7.26 7.85 16.31
C VAL A 137 -7.14 8.90 15.22
N THR A 138 -6.29 9.90 15.44
CA THR A 138 -6.01 10.95 14.45
C THR A 138 -5.04 10.45 13.37
N MET A 139 -5.02 11.11 12.22
CA MET A 139 -4.05 10.82 11.15
C MET A 139 -2.60 11.00 11.62
N GLU A 140 -2.32 11.98 12.47
CA GLU A 140 -0.98 12.18 13.05
C GLU A 140 -0.56 10.98 13.92
N THR A 141 -1.45 10.54 14.83
CA THR A 141 -1.20 9.37 15.67
C THR A 141 -1.05 8.09 14.84
N LEU A 142 -1.83 7.93 13.76
CA LEU A 142 -1.65 6.83 12.81
C LEU A 142 -0.25 6.84 12.18
N MET A 143 0.24 8.00 11.74
CA MET A 143 1.56 8.13 11.11
C MET A 143 2.67 7.78 12.11
N GLN A 144 2.52 8.17 13.39
CA GLN A 144 3.50 7.90 14.45
C GLN A 144 3.42 6.47 15.05
N LYS A 145 2.30 5.76 14.88
CA LYS A 145 2.09 4.40 15.42
C LYS A 145 3.18 3.45 14.94
N ASN A 146 3.72 2.57 15.79
CA ASN A 146 4.70 1.58 15.33
C ASN A 146 4.09 0.62 14.29
N ALA A 147 4.77 0.41 13.16
CA ALA A 147 4.26 -0.40 12.04
C ALA A 147 4.03 -1.88 12.41
N LYS A 148 4.94 -2.48 13.19
CA LYS A 148 4.82 -3.86 13.66
C LYS A 148 3.67 -4.03 14.63
N GLU A 149 3.50 -3.09 15.57
CA GLU A 149 2.36 -3.09 16.49
C GLU A 149 1.03 -2.96 15.75
N LEU A 150 0.93 -1.99 14.83
CA LEU A 150 -0.26 -1.77 14.01
C LEU A 150 -0.63 -3.06 13.25
N PHE A 151 0.35 -3.69 12.60
CA PHE A 151 0.13 -4.95 11.90
C PHE A 151 -0.45 -6.05 12.81
N ASN A 152 0.15 -6.24 13.98
CA ASN A 152 -0.31 -7.24 14.95
C ASN A 152 -1.72 -6.94 15.46
N GLU A 153 -2.02 -5.69 15.81
CA GLU A 153 -3.31 -5.22 16.32
C GLU A 153 -4.42 -5.28 15.25
N ALA A 154 -4.07 -5.06 13.98
CA ALA A 154 -5.03 -5.10 12.89
C ALA A 154 -5.73 -6.46 12.80
N GLY A 155 -5.04 -7.55 13.17
CA GLY A 155 -5.56 -8.91 13.08
C GLY A 155 -6.01 -9.22 11.66
N TYR A 156 -5.19 -8.87 10.69
CA TYR A 156 -5.57 -8.88 9.28
C TYR A 156 -5.76 -10.32 8.77
N LYS A 157 -6.97 -10.56 8.26
CA LYS A 157 -7.53 -11.84 7.79
C LYS A 157 -8.63 -11.44 6.79
N PRO A 158 -8.26 -11.16 5.53
CA PRO A 158 -9.24 -10.83 4.49
C PRO A 158 -10.21 -11.99 4.32
N LYS A 159 -11.47 -11.68 4.03
CA LYS A 159 -12.47 -12.71 3.71
C LYS A 159 -12.27 -13.07 2.24
N GLY A 160 -12.14 -14.38 1.97
CA GLY A 160 -12.24 -14.91 0.61
C GLY A 160 -13.70 -15.04 0.18
#